data_AF-A0A101LIY6-F1
#
_entry.id   AF-A0A101LIY6-F1
#
_cell.length_a   1.000
_cell.length_b   1.000
_cell.length_c   1.000
_cell.angle_alpha   90.00
_cell.angle_beta   90.00
_cell.angle_gamma   90.00
#
_symmetry.space_group_name_H-M   'P 1'
#
loop_
_entity.id
_entity.type
_entity.pdbx_description
1 polymer ?
#
loop_
_entity_poly.entity_id
_entity_poly.type
_entity_poly.pdbx_seq_one_letter_code
_entity_poly.pdbx_strand_id
1 'polypeptide(L)' 'MDLPLDRGHTCILRMGSLRLRSALYLPAVVALTYNPAIKVQAERLKARGMKGKQTVCAAMRKLLTIAYGVLKSGKP' A
#
# COMPACT_ATOMS: atom_id res chain seq x y z
N MET A 1 -13.30 7.79 29.84
CA MET A 1 -11.95 7.21 29.97
C MET A 1 -11.66 6.47 28.68
N ASP A 2 -11.40 7.19 27.58
CA ASP A 2 -10.98 6.60 26.32
C ASP A 2 -9.56 7.09 26.05
N LEU A 3 -8.57 6.29 26.48
CA LEU A 3 -7.18 6.55 26.12
C LEU A 3 -7.04 6.37 24.61
N PRO A 4 -6.55 7.37 23.85
CA PRO A 4 -6.11 7.13 22.49
C PRO A 4 -4.87 6.25 22.59
N LEU A 5 -5.03 4.94 22.37
CA LEU A 5 -3.92 4.01 22.20
C LEU A 5 -2.93 4.62 21.21
N ASP A 6 -1.75 4.98 21.70
CA ASP A 6 -0.61 5.46 20.92
C ASP A 6 -0.29 4.44 19.82
N ARG A 7 -0.93 4.63 18.66
CA ARG A 7 -0.69 3.82 17.48
C ARG A 7 0.70 4.19 16.99
N GLY A 8 1.67 3.38 17.39
CA GLY A 8 3.09 3.52 17.08
C GLY A 8 3.28 4.03 15.65
N HIS A 9 4.16 5.02 15.51
CA HIS A 9 4.49 5.65 14.24
C HIS A 9 4.71 4.56 13.21
N THR A 10 3.80 4.45 12.22
CA THR A 10 3.95 3.48 11.15
C THR A 10 5.16 3.90 10.32
N CYS A 11 6.33 3.39 10.69
CA CYS A 11 7.57 3.64 9.99
C CYS A 11 7.47 3.03 8.60
N ILE A 12 7.69 3.86 7.58
CA ILE A 12 7.92 3.36 6.24
C ILE A 12 9.26 2.63 6.30
N LEU A 13 9.21 1.29 6.32
CA LEU A 13 10.41 0.47 6.33
C LEU A 13 11.24 0.81 5.08
N ARG A 14 12.51 1.22 5.28
CA ARG A 14 13.48 1.47 4.19
C ARG A 14 14.01 0.15 3.59
N MET A 15 13.58 -0.98 4.13
CA MET A 15 13.98 -2.34 3.75
C MET A 15 13.41 -2.77 2.39
N GLY A 16 14.26 -3.26 1.49
CA GLY A 16 13.85 -3.75 0.15
C GLY A 16 14.54 -2.99 -1.00
N SER A 17 14.32 -3.46 -2.24
CA SER A 17 15.00 -2.92 -3.43
C SER A 17 14.54 -1.51 -3.79
N LEU A 18 15.50 -0.59 -3.96
CA LEU A 18 15.27 0.77 -4.46
C LEU A 18 14.65 0.74 -5.88
N ARG A 19 15.08 -0.22 -6.70
CA ARG A 19 14.59 -0.40 -8.07
C ARG A 19 13.09 -0.72 -8.08
N LEU A 20 12.66 -1.62 -7.20
CA LEU A 20 11.24 -1.98 -7.07
C LEU A 20 10.40 -0.81 -6.55
N ARG A 21 10.90 -0.06 -5.57
CA ARG A 21 10.19 1.14 -5.07
C ARG A 21 9.97 2.18 -6.17
N SER A 22 11.01 2.45 -6.95
CA SER A 22 10.95 3.43 -8.03
C SER A 22 10.02 2.95 -9.14
N ALA A 23 10.12 1.68 -9.53
CA ALA A 23 9.25 1.08 -10.54
C ALA A 23 7.78 1.01 -10.12
N LEU A 24 7.50 0.78 -8.83
CA LEU A 24 6.13 0.59 -8.31
C LEU A 24 5.48 1.88 -7.81
N TYR A 25 6.19 3.01 -7.73
CA TYR A 25 5.61 4.26 -7.22
C TYR A 25 4.47 4.78 -8.11
N LEU A 26 4.76 5.01 -9.39
CA LEU A 26 3.75 5.47 -10.34
C LEU A 26 2.60 4.47 -10.51
N PRO A 27 2.85 3.15 -10.69
CA PRO A 27 1.79 2.14 -10.70
C PRO A 27 0.92 2.16 -9.44
N ALA A 28 1.51 2.34 -8.26
CA ALA A 28 0.74 2.44 -7.01
C ALA A 28 -0.16 3.67 -6.98
N VAL A 29 0.33 4.83 -7.42
CA VAL A 29 -0.47 6.06 -7.51
C VAL A 29 -1.64 5.90 -8.48
N VAL A 30 -1.41 5.31 -9.65
CA VAL A 30 -2.47 5.03 -10.63
C VAL A 30 -3.47 4.01 -10.07
N ALA A 31 -2.99 2.94 -9.44
CA ALA A 31 -3.84 1.91 -8.88
C ALA A 31 -4.75 2.40 -7.74
N LEU A 32 -4.34 3.44 -6.99
CA LEU A 32 -5.21 4.09 -6.00
C LEU A 32 -6.48 4.69 -6.62
N THR A 33 -6.46 4.99 -7.91
CA THR A 33 -7.59 5.57 -8.65
C THR A 33 -8.41 4.49 -9.36
N TYR A 34 -7.75 3.58 -10.08
CA TYR A 34 -8.40 2.66 -11.00
C TYR A 34 -8.60 1.24 -10.45
N ASN A 35 -7.79 0.80 -9.48
CA ASN A 35 -7.93 -0.55 -8.94
C ASN A 35 -8.85 -0.54 -7.71
N PRO A 36 -10.05 -1.16 -7.78
CA PRO A 36 -11.03 -1.10 -6.70
C PRO A 36 -10.51 -1.72 -5.40
N ALA A 37 -9.73 -2.80 -5.46
CA ALA A 37 -9.20 -3.44 -4.26
C ALA A 37 -8.20 -2.54 -3.52
N ILE A 38 -7.38 -1.80 -4.27
CA ILE A 38 -6.40 -0.87 -3.71
C ILE A 38 -7.07 0.42 -3.26
N LYS A 39 -8.09 0.89 -3.96
CA LYS A 39 -8.90 2.05 -3.57
C LYS A 39 -9.59 1.82 -2.23
N VAL A 40 -10.25 0.66 -2.05
CA VAL A 40 -10.87 0.28 -0.77
C VAL A 40 -9.85 0.20 0.36
N GLN A 41 -8.66 -0.35 0.10
CA GLN A 41 -7.57 -0.35 1.07
C GLN A 41 -7.17 1.09 1.45
N ALA A 42 -7.04 1.96 0.45
CA ALA A 42 -6.63 3.34 0.67
C ALA A 42 -7.66 4.15 1.47
N GLU A 43 -8.94 3.98 1.18
CA GLU A 43 -10.04 4.60 1.94
C GLU A 43 -10.01 4.17 3.42
N ARG A 44 -9.82 2.86 3.68
CA ARG A 44 -9.66 2.33 5.04
C ARG A 44 -8.45 2.94 5.76
N LEU A 45 -7.33 3.16 5.08
CA LEU A 45 -6.14 3.76 5.67
C LEU A 45 -6.32 5.27 5.91
N LYS A 46 -6.98 5.98 4.98
CA LYS A 46 -7.34 7.39 5.15
C LYS A 46 -8.27 7.60 6.34
N ALA A 47 -9.29 6.75 6.50
CA ALA A 47 -10.20 6.78 7.66
C ALA A 47 -9.47 6.57 9.00
N ARG A 48 -8.31 5.89 8.97
CA ARG A 48 -7.44 5.70 10.15
C ARG A 48 -6.47 6.86 10.39
N GLY A 49 -6.52 7.93 9.59
CA GLY A 49 -5.62 9.08 9.70
C GLY A 49 -4.22 8.84 9.14
N MET A 50 -4.02 7.81 8.29
CA MET A 50 -2.71 7.55 7.71
C MET A 50 -2.31 8.59 6.66
N LYS A 51 -1.03 8.96 6.66
CA LYS A 51 -0.45 9.94 5.72
C LYS A 51 -0.39 9.38 4.30
N GLY A 52 -0.51 10.25 3.29
CA GLY A 52 -0.53 9.85 1.88
C GLY A 52 0.65 8.97 1.43
N LYS A 53 1.87 9.24 1.91
CA LYS A 53 3.04 8.38 1.63
C LYS A 53 2.87 6.96 2.17
N GLN A 54 2.26 6.79 3.35
CA GLN A 54 2.00 5.47 3.93
C GLN A 54 0.95 4.72 3.11
N THR A 55 -0.08 5.41 2.63
CA THR A 55 -1.08 4.86 1.71
C THR A 55 -0.46 4.35 0.41
N VAL A 56 0.44 5.13 -0.20
CA VAL A 56 1.16 4.70 -1.42
C VAL A 56 2.05 3.49 -1.14
N CYS A 57 2.79 3.46 -0.04
CA CYS A 57 3.60 2.29 0.34
C CYS A 57 2.74 1.03 0.57
N ALA A 58 1.57 1.18 1.20
CA ALA A 58 0.64 0.07 1.39
C ALA A 58 0.07 -0.44 0.05
N ALA A 59 -0.20 0.46 -0.90
CA ALA A 59 -0.62 0.13 -2.25
C ALA A 59 0.49 -0.60 -3.03
N MET A 60 1.76 -0.17 -2.94
CA MET A 60 2.89 -0.89 -3.55
C MET A 60 2.98 -2.33 -3.05
N ARG A 61 2.83 -2.55 -1.74
CA ARG A 61 2.86 -3.90 -1.16
C ARG A 61 1.73 -4.76 -1.71
N LYS A 62 0.52 -4.19 -1.83
CA LYS A 62 -0.64 -4.89 -2.39
C LYS A 62 -0.44 -5.24 -3.86
N LEU A 63 0.08 -4.32 -4.67
CA LEU A 63 0.40 -4.56 -6.08
C LEU A 63 1.42 -5.69 -6.25
N LEU A 64 2.49 -5.68 -5.45
CA LEU A 64 3.50 -6.73 -5.51
C LEU A 64 2.91 -8.10 -5.17
N THR A 65 2.03 -8.17 -4.17
CA THR A 65 1.33 -9.42 -3.82
C THR A 65 0.39 -9.88 -4.93
N ILE A 66 -0.33 -8.97 -5.59
CA ILE A 66 -1.17 -9.32 -6.74
C ILE A 66 -0.32 -9.86 -7.87
N ALA A 67 0.74 -9.15 -8.28
CA ALA A 67 1.64 -9.59 -9.34
C ALA A 67 2.26 -10.96 -9.03
N TYR A 68 2.70 -11.19 -7.80
CA TYR A 68 3.19 -12.49 -7.36
C TYR A 68 2.10 -13.57 -7.39
N GLY A 69 0.88 -13.24 -6.98
CA GLY A 69 -0.27 -14.15 -7.04
C GLY A 69 -0.59 -14.58 -8.47
N VAL A 70 -0.58 -13.64 -9.42
CA VAL A 70 -0.77 -13.93 -10.85
C VAL A 70 0.35 -14.81 -11.39
N LEU A 71 1.60 -14.46 -11.10
CA LEU A 71 2.76 -15.25 -11.54
C LEU A 71 2.74 -16.68 -10.98
N LYS A 72 2.32 -16.84 -9.72
CA LYS A 72 2.25 -18.15 -9.06
C LYS A 72 1.05 -18.98 -9.52
N SER A 73 -0.10 -18.34 -9.74
CA SER A 73 -1.35 -19.02 -10.09
C SER A 73 -1.56 -19.18 -11.60
N GLY A 74 -0.82 -18.43 -12.43
CA GLY A 74 -1.04 -18.35 -13.88
C GLY A 74 -2.38 -17.71 -14.28
N LYS A 75 -3.10 -17.09 -13.34
CA LYS A 75 -4.44 -16.54 -13.53
C LYS A 75 -4.47 -15.08 -13.03
N PRO A 76 -4.99 -14.14 -13.83
CA PRO A 76 -5.05 -12.72 -13.50
C PRO A 76 -6.05 -12.40 -12.38
#